data_AF-A0AB73TMP6-F1
#
_entry.id   AF-A0AB73TMP6-F1
#
_cell.length_a   1.000
_cell.length_b   1.000
_cell.length_c   1.000
_cell.angle_alpha   90.00
_cell.angle_beta   90.00
_cell.angle_gamma   90.00
#
_symmetry.space_group_name_H-M   'P 1'
#
loop_
_entity.id
_entity.type
_entity.pdbx_description
1 polymer ?
#
loop_
_entity_poly.entity_id
_entity_poly.type
_entity_poly.pdbx_seq_one_letter_code
_entity_poly.pdbx_strand_id
1 'polypeptide(L)' 'MSNQRYIILTLIKILVVILLLILLFVAGTMIGYGVIGGGNPFKVFQPSLWIHIRDFFH' A
#
# COMPACT_ATOMS: atom_id res chain seq x y z
N MET A 1 -26.84 -4.80 25.01
CA MET A 1 -25.48 -5.21 24.60
C MET A 1 -25.32 -5.33 23.07
N SER A 2 -26.00 -4.50 22.26
CA SER A 2 -25.94 -4.54 20.78
C SER A 2 -24.91 -3.57 20.18
N ASN A 3 -24.81 -2.34 20.73
CA ASN A 3 -23.96 -1.28 20.18
C ASN A 3 -22.46 -1.60 20.15
N GLN A 4 -21.90 -2.25 21.18
CA GLN A 4 -20.46 -2.53 21.21
C GLN A 4 -20.02 -3.48 20.09
N ARG A 5 -20.84 -4.49 19.78
CA ARG A 5 -20.58 -5.42 18.67
C ARG A 5 -20.61 -4.69 17.33
N TYR A 6 -21.56 -3.78 17.14
CA TYR A 6 -21.67 -2.97 15.93
C TYR A 6 -20.45 -2.07 15.71
N ILE A 7 -19.98 -1.39 16.76
CA ILE A 7 -18.80 -0.51 16.70
C ILE A 7 -17.55 -1.30 16.32
N ILE A 8 -17.31 -2.44 16.99
CA ILE A 8 -16.13 -3.28 16.72
C ILE A 8 -16.17 -3.83 15.29
N LEU A 9 -17.31 -4.34 14.83
CA LEU A 9 -17.45 -4.85 13.47
C LEU A 9 -17.22 -3.75 12.42
N THR A 10 -17.69 -2.52 12.69
CA THR A 10 -17.46 -1.38 11.80
C THR A 10 -15.98 -1.00 11.73
N LEU A 11 -15.29 -0.96 12.87
CA LEU A 11 -13.84 -0.68 12.91
C LEU A 11 -13.02 -1.75 12.18
N ILE A 12 -13.40 -3.03 12.31
CA ILE A 12 -12.76 -4.12 11.56
C ILE A 12 -12.98 -3.94 10.05
N LYS A 13 -14.19 -3.59 9.61
CA LYS A 13 -14.44 -3.33 8.18
C LYS A 13 -13.58 -2.18 7.66
N ILE A 14 -13.45 -1.08 8.41
CA ILE A 14 -12.58 0.03 8.04
C ILE A 14 -11.12 -0.41 7.96
N LEU A 15 -10.65 -1.18 8.94
CA LEU A 15 -9.28 -1.72 8.95
C LEU A 15 -9.01 -2.61 7.74
N VAL A 16 -9.97 -3.48 7.37
CA VAL A 16 -9.86 -4.34 6.19
C VAL A 16 -9.80 -3.51 4.91
N VAL A 17 -10.62 -2.46 4.78
CA VAL A 17 -10.57 -1.56 3.62
C VAL A 17 -9.21 -0.86 3.53
N ILE A 18 -8.69 -0.34 4.64
CA ILE A 18 -7.35 0.28 4.68
C ILE A 18 -6.27 -0.73 4.28
N LEU A 19 -6.34 -1.95 4.79
CA LEU A 19 -5.40 -3.02 4.42
C LEU A 19 -5.45 -3.33 2.93
N LEU A 20 -6.64 -3.42 2.34
CA LEU A 20 -6.81 -3.63 0.91
C LEU A 20 -6.24 -2.47 0.09
N LEU A 21 -6.44 -1.22 0.53
CA LEU A 21 -5.84 -0.05 -0.12
C LEU A 21 -4.30 -0.10 -0.11
N ILE A 22 -3.70 -0.48 1.03
CA ILE A 22 -2.24 -0.65 1.13
C ILE A 22 -1.77 -1.77 0.18
N LEU A 23 -2.47 -2.90 0.14
CA LEU A 23 -2.13 -4.01 -0.76
C LEU A 23 -2.24 -3.61 -2.23
N LEU A 24 -3.29 -2.90 -2.62
CA LEU A 24 -3.49 -2.36 -3.96
C LEU A 24 -2.39 -1.35 -4.33
N PHE A 25 -1.99 -0.50 -3.38
CA PHE A 25 -0.90 0.45 -3.58
C PHE A 25 0.45 -0.25 -3.79
N VAL A 26 0.78 -1.24 -2.96
CA VAL A 26 2.00 -2.04 -3.12
C VAL A 26 1.97 -2.81 -4.43
N ALA A 27 0.86 -3.47 -4.77
CA ALA A 27 0.72 -4.18 -6.04
C ALA A 27 0.86 -3.24 -7.25
N GLY A 28 0.22 -2.07 -7.21
CA GLY A 28 0.30 -1.07 -8.27
C GLY A 28 1.72 -0.54 -8.47
N THR A 29 2.44 -0.26 -7.37
CA THR A 29 3.85 0.17 -7.45
C THR A 29 4.77 -0.95 -7.93
N MET A 30 4.54 -2.20 -7.54
CA MET A 30 5.28 -3.36 -8.05
C MET A 30 5.10 -3.54 -9.57
N ILE A 31 3.86 -3.41 -10.05
CA ILE A 31 3.56 -3.49 -11.48
C ILE A 31 4.17 -2.30 -12.22
N GLY A 32 3.99 -1.08 -11.72
CA GLY A 32 4.50 0.13 -12.35
C GLY A 32 6.03 0.18 -12.42
N TYR A 33 6.71 -0.04 -11.29
CA TYR A 33 8.18 -0.04 -11.24
C TYR A 33 8.78 -1.30 -11.88
N GLY A 34 8.20 -2.46 -11.60
CA GLY A 34 8.77 -3.75 -11.97
C GLY A 34 8.45 -4.18 -13.40
N VAL A 35 7.15 -4.27 -13.72
CA VAL A 35 6.70 -4.77 -15.02
C VAL A 35 6.83 -3.71 -16.10
N ILE A 36 6.38 -2.48 -15.82
CA ILE A 36 6.40 -1.38 -16.80
C ILE A 36 7.77 -0.69 -16.81
N GLY A 37 8.34 -0.42 -15.63
CA GLY A 37 9.64 0.27 -15.49
C GLY A 37 10.87 -0.62 -15.66
N GLY A 38 10.70 -1.94 -15.85
CA GLY A 38 11.81 -2.90 -16.01
C GLY A 38 12.68 -3.09 -14.76
N GLY A 39 12.26 -2.53 -13.61
CA GLY A 39 12.95 -2.69 -12.34
C GLY A 39 12.64 -4.03 -11.67
N ASN A 40 13.26 -4.30 -10.53
CA ASN A 40 12.87 -5.45 -9.70
C ASN A 40 11.64 -5.06 -8.85
N PRO A 41 10.48 -5.75 -8.99
CA PRO A 41 9.25 -5.43 -8.26
C PRO A 41 9.43 -5.37 -6.74
N PHE A 42 10.32 -6.18 -6.17
CA PHE A 42 10.55 -6.20 -4.71
C PHE A 42 11.28 -4.97 -4.18
N LYS A 43 11.86 -4.12 -5.04
CA LYS A 43 12.50 -2.88 -4.60
C LYS A 43 11.51 -1.86 -4.04
N VAL A 44 10.20 -2.03 -4.25
CA VAL A 44 9.17 -1.17 -3.61
C VAL A 44 9.23 -1.21 -2.08
N PHE A 45 9.78 -2.28 -1.49
CA PHE A 45 9.98 -2.39 -0.05
C PHE A 45 11.30 -1.76 0.42
N GLN A 46 12.17 -1.33 -0.49
CA GLN A 46 13.44 -0.71 -0.15
C GLN A 46 13.27 0.81 -0.03
N PRO A 47 13.61 1.43 1.12
CA PRO A 47 13.53 2.87 1.29
C PRO A 47 14.36 3.67 0.27
N SER A 48 15.46 3.09 -0.22
CA SER A 48 16.35 3.70 -1.22
C SER A 48 15.63 4.02 -2.53
N LEU A 49 14.67 3.18 -2.96
CA LEU A 49 13.88 3.43 -4.17
C LEU A 49 13.05 4.72 -4.02
N TRP A 50 12.44 4.91 -2.85
CA TRP A 50 11.60 6.09 -2.58
C TRP A 50 12.41 7.37 -2.43
N ILE A 51 13.64 7.28 -1.91
CA ILE A 51 14.57 8.40 -1.93
C ILE A 51 14.89 8.77 -3.37
N HIS A 52 15.27 7.79 -4.20
CA HIS A 52 15.54 8.02 -5.61
C HIS A 52 14.34 8.61 -6.38
N ILE A 53 13.12 8.16 -6.07
CA ILE A 53 11.90 8.75 -6.63
C ILE A 53 11.71 10.20 -6.20
N ARG A 54 11.97 10.51 -4.93
CA ARG A 54 11.89 11.90 -4.43
C ARG A 54 12.94 12.81 -5.05
N ASP A 55 14.13 12.28 -5.35
CA ASP A 55 15.19 13.03 -6.00
C ASP A 55 14.77 13.53 -7.40
N PHE A 56 13.84 12.86 -8.09
CA PHE A 56 13.29 13.36 -9.37
C PHE A 56 12.44 14.63 -9.26
N PHE A 57 11.92 14.94 -8.06
CA PHE A 57 11.09 16.12 -7.84
C PHE A 57 11.90 17.36 -7.42
N HIS A 58 13.22 17.22 -7.28
CA HIS A 58 14.17 18.32 -7.04
C HIS A 58 14.85 18.74 -8.34
#